data_AF-A0A6L8DSC5-F1
#
_entry.id   AF-A0A6L8DSC5-F1
#
_cell.length_a   1.000
_cell.length_b   1.000
_cell.length_c   1.000
_cell.angle_alpha   90.00
_cell.angle_beta   90.00
_cell.angle_gamma   90.00
#
_symmetry.space_group_name_H-M   'P 1'
#
loop_
_entity.id
_entity.type
_entity.pdbx_description
1 polymer ?
#
loop_
_entity_poly.entity_id
_entity_poly.type
_entity_poly.pdbx_seq_one_letter_code
_entity_poly.pdbx_strand_id
1 'polypeptide(L)' 'MGHFPLPASAWWDDYYRPLQANVTAFRTRYADAPDAQELADQCQHEMDVWRAYADFYGYEFFVLRAR' A
#
# COMPACT_ATOMS: atom_id res chain seq x y z
N MET A 1 12.12 20.31 -16.80
CA MET A 1 11.25 19.16 -16.51
C MET A 1 12.05 18.22 -15.63
N GLY A 2 11.42 17.64 -14.62
CA GLY A 2 12.12 16.82 -13.62
C GLY A 2 11.22 15.72 -13.12
N HIS A 3 11.83 14.72 -12.49
CA HIS A 3 11.14 13.63 -11.82
C HIS A 3 11.91 13.22 -10.57
N PHE A 4 11.22 12.60 -9.62
CA PHE A 4 11.84 12.03 -8.42
C PHE A 4 11.05 10.82 -7.92
N PRO A 5 11.74 9.79 -7.39
CA PRO A 5 11.07 8.65 -6.79
C PRO A 5 10.43 9.05 -5.47
N LEU A 6 9.26 8.47 -5.17
CA LEU A 6 8.70 8.59 -3.82
C LEU A 6 9.56 7.79 -2.84
N PRO A 7 9.91 8.38 -1.68
CA PRO A 7 10.68 7.66 -0.67
C PRO A 7 9.84 6.52 -0.07
N ALA A 8 10.51 5.49 0.45
CA ALA A 8 9.83 4.37 1.11
C ALA A 8 8.94 4.81 2.29
N SER A 9 9.25 5.93 2.95
CA SER A 9 8.39 6.49 4.02
C SER A 9 7.01 6.91 3.50
N ALA A 10 6.90 7.45 2.29
CA ALA A 10 5.61 7.81 1.69
C ALA A 10 4.71 6.59 1.47
N TRP A 11 5.29 5.41 1.31
CA TRP A 11 4.56 4.15 1.23
C TRP A 11 4.28 3.56 2.61
N TRP A 12 5.28 3.51 3.49
CA TRP A 12 5.11 2.84 4.77
C TRP A 12 4.33 3.67 5.78
N ASP A 13 4.74 4.91 6.02
CA ASP A 13 4.19 5.75 7.08
C ASP A 13 2.81 6.29 6.74
N ASP A 14 2.63 6.71 5.48
CA ASP A 14 1.43 7.41 5.04
C ASP A 14 0.38 6.47 4.42
N TYR A 15 0.76 5.29 3.92
CA TYR A 15 -0.15 4.36 3.22
C TYR A 15 -0.30 3.00 3.91
N TYR A 16 0.75 2.17 3.94
CA TYR A 16 0.65 0.79 4.39
C TYR A 16 0.48 0.63 5.90
N ARG A 17 1.10 1.46 6.73
CA ARG A 17 0.92 1.39 8.19
C ARG A 17 -0.52 1.73 8.61
N PRO A 18 -1.15 2.81 8.10
CA PRO A 18 -2.58 3.04 8.30
C PRO A 18 -3.45 1.92 7.72
N LEU A 19 -3.13 1.42 6.51
CA LEU A 19 -3.87 0.33 5.88
C LEU A 19 -3.82 -0.95 6.72
N GLN A 20 -2.68 -1.30 7.30
CA GLN A 20 -2.54 -2.48 8.14
C GLN A 20 -3.48 -2.43 9.35
N ALA A 21 -3.57 -1.28 10.02
CA ALA A 21 -4.51 -1.08 11.12
C ALA A 21 -5.96 -1.22 10.65
N ASN A 22 -6.30 -0.67 9.49
CA ASN A 22 -7.63 -0.78 8.90
C ASN A 22 -7.97 -2.22 8.52
N VAL A 23 -7.03 -2.98 7.96
CA VAL A 23 -7.20 -4.40 7.63
C VAL A 23 -7.47 -5.22 8.89
N THR A 24 -6.74 -4.99 9.98
CA THR A 24 -7.01 -5.66 11.26
C THR A 24 -8.41 -5.34 11.77
N ALA A 25 -8.79 -4.06 11.80
CA ALA A 25 -10.12 -3.65 12.25
C ALA A 25 -11.25 -4.21 11.34
N PHE A 26 -11.02 -4.24 10.03
CA PHE A 26 -11.94 -4.79 9.05
C PHE A 26 -12.16 -6.28 9.25
N ARG A 27 -11.08 -7.07 9.46
CA ARG A 27 -11.20 -8.50 9.75
C ARG A 27 -12.03 -8.77 10.99
N THR A 28 -11.85 -7.99 12.05
CA THR A 28 -12.65 -8.12 13.28
C THR A 28 -14.11 -7.77 13.02
N ARG A 29 -14.39 -6.71 12.24
CA ARG A 29 -15.75 -6.28 11.93
C ARG A 29 -16.51 -7.30 11.06
N TYR A 30 -15.81 -8.01 10.19
CA TYR A 30 -16.39 -8.95 9.22
C TYR A 30 -15.86 -10.38 9.42
N ALA A 31 -15.74 -10.81 10.68
CA ALA A 31 -15.14 -12.10 11.03
C ALA A 31 -15.82 -13.30 10.38
N ASP A 32 -17.15 -13.25 10.24
CA ASP A 32 -17.96 -14.36 9.72
C ASP A 32 -18.24 -14.26 8.21
N ALA A 33 -17.61 -13.33 7.50
CA ALA A 33 -17.79 -13.14 6.06
C ALA A 33 -16.54 -13.59 5.29
N PRO A 34 -16.56 -14.79 4.65
CA PRO A 34 -15.40 -15.33 3.95
C PRO A 34 -14.84 -14.40 2.87
N ASP A 35 -15.71 -13.80 2.05
CA ASP A 35 -15.31 -12.86 0.99
C ASP A 35 -14.60 -11.62 1.55
N ALA A 36 -14.99 -11.18 2.74
CA ALA A 36 -14.31 -10.07 3.42
C ALA A 36 -12.93 -10.50 3.93
N GLN A 37 -12.79 -11.72 4.45
CA GLN A 37 -11.49 -12.24 4.86
C GLN A 37 -10.54 -12.39 3.66
N GLU A 38 -11.05 -12.87 2.52
CA GLU A 38 -10.26 -12.98 1.28
C GLU A 38 -9.78 -11.61 0.78
N LEU A 39 -10.65 -10.60 0.80
CA LEU A 39 -10.23 -9.22 0.47
C LEU A 39 -9.13 -8.72 1.42
N ALA A 40 -9.28 -8.99 2.71
CA ALA A 40 -8.28 -8.63 3.71
C ALA A 40 -6.95 -9.40 3.52
N ASP A 41 -7.00 -10.63 3.03
CA ASP A 41 -5.82 -11.45 2.69
C ASP A 41 -5.09 -10.85 1.49
N GLN A 42 -5.82 -10.40 0.46
CA GLN A 42 -5.24 -9.73 -0.71
C GLN A 42 -4.52 -8.43 -0.31
N CYS A 43 -5.12 -7.60 0.53
CA CYS A 43 -4.46 -6.39 1.05
C CYS A 43 -3.21 -6.71 1.87
N GLN A 44 -3.26 -7.76 2.71
CA GLN A 44 -2.08 -8.18 3.47
C GLN A 44 -0.97 -8.71 2.56
N HIS A 45 -1.32 -9.48 1.53
CA HIS A 45 -0.37 -9.98 0.55
C HIS A 45 0.35 -8.85 -0.19
N GLU A 46 -0.37 -7.80 -0.60
CA GLU A 46 0.25 -6.61 -1.22
C GLU A 46 1.28 -5.96 -0.29
N MET A 47 0.94 -5.78 1.00
CA MET A 47 1.87 -5.24 2.01
C MET A 47 3.12 -6.10 2.19
N ASP A 48 2.96 -7.42 2.17
CA ASP A 48 4.06 -8.37 2.32
C ASP A 48 4.99 -8.37 1.10
N VAL A 49 4.42 -8.31 -0.11
CA VAL A 49 5.17 -8.15 -1.37
C VAL A 49 5.94 -6.83 -1.35
N TRP A 50 5.31 -5.74 -0.92
CA TRP A 50 6.00 -4.45 -0.81
C TRP A 50 7.16 -4.51 0.17
N ARG A 51 6.97 -5.07 1.36
CA ARG A 51 8.08 -5.24 2.31
C ARG A 51 9.24 -6.07 1.77
N ALA A 52 8.94 -7.10 0.98
CA ALA A 52 9.96 -7.98 0.42
C ALA A 52 10.71 -7.38 -0.78
N TYR A 53 10.05 -6.52 -1.56
CA TYR A 53 10.56 -6.09 -2.87
C TYR A 53 10.49 -4.57 -3.13
N ALA A 54 10.30 -3.74 -2.11
CA ALA A 54 10.22 -2.27 -2.24
C ALA A 54 11.44 -1.62 -2.92
N ASP A 55 12.60 -2.28 -2.89
CA ASP A 55 13.80 -1.79 -3.57
C ASP A 55 13.77 -1.99 -5.11
N PHE A 56 12.85 -2.82 -5.61
CA PHE A 56 12.75 -3.19 -7.02
C PHE A 56 11.61 -2.50 -7.77
N TYR A 57 10.66 -1.89 -7.04
CA TYR A 57 9.54 -1.17 -7.63
C TYR A 57 9.06 -0.04 -6.72
N GLY A 58 8.46 0.98 -7.31
CA GLY A 58 7.94 2.13 -6.56
C GLY A 58 7.22 3.11 -7.46
N TYR A 59 6.87 4.26 -6.89
CA TYR A 59 6.22 5.35 -7.61
C TYR A 59 7.23 6.44 -7.95
N GLU A 60 7.07 7.04 -9.13
CA GLU A 60 7.88 8.13 -9.64
C GLU A 60 6.98 9.32 -9.91
N PHE A 61 7.33 10.49 -9.37
CA PHE A 61 6.60 11.72 -9.62
C PHE A 61 7.21 12.47 -10.81
N PHE A 62 6.40 12.84 -11.79
CA PHE A 62 6.85 13.58 -12.98
C PHE A 62 6.30 15.01 -12.97
N VAL A 63 7.18 15.99 -13.16
CA VAL A 63 6.82 17.41 -13.25
C VAL A 63 6.91 17.88 -14.70
N LEU A 64 5.74 18.16 -15.28
CA LEU A 64 5.56 18.60 -16.65
C LEU A 64 5.13 20.08 -16.71
N ARG A 65 5.46 20.75 -17.81
CA ARG A 65 5.01 22.12 -18.10
C ARG A 65 4.21 22.10 -19.41
N ALA A 66 2.95 22.53 -19.35
CA ALA A 66 2.13 22.73 -20.54
C ALA A 66 2.69 23.89 -21.38
N ARG A 67 2.51 23.80 -22.70
CA ARG A 67 2.89 24.84 -23.66
C ARG A 67 1.87 25.96 -23.70
#